data_AF-A0A645C6C4-F1
#
_entry.id   AF-A0A645C6C4-F1
#
_cell.length_a   1.000
_cell.length_b   1.000
_cell.length_c   1.000
_cell.angle_alpha   90.00
_cell.angle_beta   90.00
_cell.angle_gamma   90.00
#
_symmetry.space_group_name_H-M   'P 1'
#
loop_
_entity.id
_entity.type
_entity.pdbx_description
1 polymer ?
#
loop_
_entity_poly.entity_id
_entity_poly.type
_entity_poly.pdbx_seq_one_letter_code
_entity_poly.pdbx_strand_id
1 'polypeptide(L)'
;MVKDTGLDDLLELGVKPALAITDSQVFGYVAERIPESVPLTSFSILFARQKGDFEAYLQGTPYISKLKDGDNVLVLESCTHQTSCEDIGRVKIPKLLRKFTGKKLSFTFVSGLSEIDPPPPLPGEAYALVVQCGGCMVTRKQLINRMKSFTEKDIPVTNYGMALAYMNGIFERATRMFNNHESDTHAIHTP
;
A
#
# COMPACT_ATOMS: atom_id res chain seq x y z
N MET A 1 -19.92 -1.20 -13.50
CA MET A 1 -19.61 -0.81 -12.10
C MET A 1 -20.84 -1.16 -11.28
N VAL A 2 -20.67 -2.01 -10.27
CA VAL A 2 -21.78 -2.48 -9.44
C VAL A 2 -21.48 -2.03 -8.01
N LYS A 3 -22.50 -1.63 -7.25
CA LYS A 3 -22.34 -1.37 -5.81
C LYS A 3 -22.06 -2.69 -5.11
N ASP A 4 -21.41 -2.63 -3.95
CA ASP A 4 -21.19 -3.80 -3.09
C ASP A 4 -22.48 -4.61 -2.87
N THR A 5 -23.61 -3.94 -2.65
CA THR A 5 -24.92 -4.58 -2.45
C THR A 5 -25.47 -5.36 -3.66
N GLY A 6 -24.97 -5.11 -4.86
CA GLY A 6 -25.41 -5.80 -6.09
C GLY A 6 -24.42 -6.86 -6.58
N LEU A 7 -23.38 -7.15 -5.80
CA LEU A 7 -22.35 -8.11 -6.20
C LEU A 7 -22.92 -9.52 -6.31
N ASP A 8 -23.75 -9.92 -5.35
CA ASP A 8 -24.33 -11.27 -5.32
C ASP A 8 -25.24 -11.49 -6.54
N ASP A 9 -26.11 -10.53 -6.88
CA ASP A 9 -26.95 -10.56 -8.09
C ASP A 9 -26.14 -10.71 -9.38
N LEU A 10 -24.98 -10.04 -9.47
CA LEU A 10 -24.09 -10.14 -10.64
C LEU A 10 -23.48 -11.54 -10.76
N LEU A 11 -23.10 -12.15 -9.64
CA LEU A 11 -22.52 -13.48 -9.61
C LEU A 11 -23.55 -14.55 -10.00
N GLU A 12 -24.83 -14.35 -9.67
CA GLU A 12 -25.94 -15.23 -10.05
C GLU A 12 -26.21 -15.27 -11.57
N LEU A 13 -25.83 -14.21 -12.31
CA LEU A 13 -25.96 -14.18 -13.78
C LEU A 13 -24.99 -15.14 -14.49
N GLY A 14 -24.10 -15.82 -13.77
CA GLY A 14 -23.15 -16.80 -14.33
C GLY A 14 -22.00 -16.17 -15.15
N VAL A 15 -21.92 -14.84 -15.19
CA VAL A 15 -20.84 -14.12 -15.89
C VAL A 15 -19.61 -14.07 -14.99
N LYS A 16 -18.57 -14.81 -15.35
CA LYS A 16 -17.28 -14.77 -14.65
C LYS A 16 -16.46 -13.55 -15.10
N PRO A 17 -16.20 -12.56 -14.24
CA PRO A 17 -15.37 -11.42 -14.61
C PRO A 17 -13.90 -11.85 -14.83
N ALA A 18 -13.24 -11.19 -15.78
CA ALA A 18 -11.80 -11.40 -16.04
C ALA A 18 -10.92 -10.74 -14.96
N LEU A 19 -11.43 -9.70 -14.29
CA LEU A 19 -10.78 -8.95 -13.23
C LEU A 19 -11.85 -8.27 -12.37
N ALA A 20 -11.69 -8.35 -11.05
CA ALA A 20 -12.46 -7.57 -10.09
C ALA A 20 -11.58 -6.45 -9.52
N ILE A 21 -12.09 -5.20 -9.54
CA ILE A 21 -11.44 -4.05 -8.91
C ILE A 21 -12.43 -3.49 -7.88
N THR A 22 -12.00 -3.38 -6.62
CA THR A 22 -12.85 -2.93 -5.53
C THR A 22 -12.26 -1.75 -4.77
N ASP A 23 -13.12 -1.03 -4.03
CA ASP A 23 -12.67 -0.04 -3.06
C ASP A 23 -12.00 -0.73 -1.86
N SER A 24 -10.99 -0.07 -1.28
CA SER A 24 -10.24 -0.65 -0.16
C SER A 24 -11.06 -0.76 1.14
N GLN A 25 -12.17 -0.03 1.26
CA GLN A 25 -13.05 -0.06 2.42
C GLN A 25 -13.94 -1.30 2.48
N VAL A 26 -14.35 -1.83 1.32
CA VAL A 26 -15.22 -3.03 1.21
C VAL A 26 -14.45 -4.27 0.73
N PHE A 27 -13.12 -4.21 0.74
CA PHE A 27 -12.27 -5.24 0.13
C PHE A 27 -12.51 -6.63 0.74
N GLY A 28 -12.62 -6.75 2.06
CA GLY A 28 -12.90 -8.04 2.73
C GLY A 28 -14.19 -8.69 2.26
N TYR A 29 -15.29 -7.92 2.23
CA TYR A 29 -16.60 -8.37 1.76
C TYR A 29 -16.56 -8.91 0.32
N VAL A 30 -15.85 -8.20 -0.57
CA VAL A 30 -15.72 -8.59 -1.98
C VAL A 30 -14.79 -9.81 -2.14
N ALA A 31 -13.70 -9.88 -1.39
CA ALA A 31 -12.73 -10.97 -1.48
C ALA A 31 -13.35 -12.34 -1.14
N GLU A 32 -14.26 -12.38 -0.16
CA GLU A 32 -14.99 -13.59 0.23
C GLU A 32 -15.96 -14.09 -0.85
N ARG A 33 -16.53 -13.18 -1.66
CA ARG A 33 -17.56 -13.49 -2.67
C ARG A 33 -16.99 -13.78 -4.04
N ILE A 34 -15.91 -13.08 -4.42
CA ILE A 34 -15.26 -13.32 -5.70
C ILE A 34 -14.48 -14.63 -5.63
N PRO A 35 -14.69 -15.58 -6.57
CA PRO A 35 -13.91 -16.82 -6.60
C PRO A 35 -12.39 -16.58 -6.69
N GLU A 36 -11.57 -17.41 -6.04
CA GLU A 36 -10.10 -17.31 -6.08
C GLU A 36 -9.51 -17.37 -7.51
N SER A 37 -10.23 -18.01 -8.44
CA SER A 37 -9.84 -18.08 -9.86
C SER A 37 -10.04 -16.77 -10.65
N VAL A 38 -10.67 -15.76 -10.04
CA VAL A 38 -10.83 -14.42 -10.60
C VAL A 38 -9.76 -13.52 -9.96
N PRO A 39 -8.87 -12.89 -10.76
CA PRO A 39 -7.98 -11.86 -10.28
C PRO A 39 -8.76 -10.74 -9.58
N LEU A 40 -8.30 -10.34 -8.40
CA LEU A 40 -8.92 -9.31 -7.58
C LEU A 40 -7.85 -8.30 -7.20
N THR A 41 -8.12 -7.00 -7.30
CA THR A 41 -7.25 -5.93 -6.81
C THR A 41 -8.07 -4.72 -6.37
N SER A 42 -7.44 -3.62 -5.94
CA SER A 42 -8.13 -2.36 -5.64
C SER A 42 -7.62 -1.18 -6.45
N PHE A 43 -8.44 -0.12 -6.47
CA PHE A 43 -8.01 1.18 -6.97
C PHE A 43 -6.74 1.70 -6.27
N SER A 44 -6.58 1.46 -4.97
CA SER A 44 -5.40 1.91 -4.22
C SER A 44 -4.12 1.18 -4.62
N ILE A 45 -4.19 -0.12 -4.93
CA ILE A 45 -3.05 -0.91 -5.42
C ILE A 45 -2.73 -0.54 -6.87
N LEU A 46 -3.75 -0.37 -7.72
CA LEU A 46 -3.57 0.13 -9.09
C LEU A 46 -2.92 1.52 -9.09
N PHE A 47 -3.32 2.40 -8.18
CA PHE A 47 -2.73 3.73 -8.03
C PHE A 47 -1.30 3.67 -7.50
N ALA A 48 -1.01 2.74 -6.58
CA ALA A 48 0.36 2.45 -6.14
C ALA A 48 1.26 2.04 -7.32
N ARG A 49 0.76 1.18 -8.22
CA ARG A 49 1.47 0.78 -9.44
C ARG A 49 1.67 1.96 -10.39
N GLN A 50 0.63 2.76 -10.59
CA GLN A 50 0.65 3.89 -11.53
C GLN A 50 1.60 5.02 -11.09
N LYS A 51 1.61 5.39 -9.79
CA LYS A 51 2.30 6.58 -9.29
C LYS A 51 3.50 6.29 -8.41
N GLY A 52 3.51 5.15 -7.72
CA GLY A 52 4.51 4.83 -6.71
C GLY A 52 5.66 3.98 -7.22
N ASP A 53 6.60 3.75 -6.30
CA ASP A 53 7.64 2.74 -6.43
C ASP A 53 7.04 1.37 -6.05
N PHE A 54 6.33 0.79 -7.01
CA PHE A 54 5.51 -0.40 -6.77
C PHE A 54 6.32 -1.61 -6.32
N GLU A 55 7.51 -1.80 -6.89
CA GLU A 55 8.39 -2.91 -6.52
C GLU A 55 8.91 -2.72 -5.09
N ALA A 56 9.37 -1.52 -4.75
CA ALA A 56 9.78 -1.23 -3.38
C ALA A 56 8.63 -1.44 -2.38
N TYR A 57 7.39 -1.10 -2.76
CA TYR A 57 6.21 -1.37 -1.93
C TYR A 57 5.90 -2.88 -1.82
N LEU A 58 6.01 -3.65 -2.90
CA LEU A 58 5.81 -5.10 -2.85
C LEU A 58 6.78 -5.77 -1.88
N GLN A 59 8.06 -5.39 -1.95
CA GLN A 59 9.11 -5.95 -1.09
C GLN A 59 9.04 -5.44 0.36
N GLY A 60 8.70 -4.16 0.55
CA GLY A 60 8.68 -3.53 1.86
C GLY A 60 7.42 -3.82 2.69
N THR A 61 6.27 -4.06 2.05
CA THR A 61 5.00 -4.29 2.79
C THR A 61 5.06 -5.49 3.74
N PRO A 62 5.62 -6.66 3.37
CA PRO A 62 5.76 -7.80 4.29
C PRO A 62 6.56 -7.50 5.56
N TYR A 63 7.41 -6.46 5.59
CA TYR A 63 8.14 -6.07 6.80
C TYR A 63 7.23 -5.59 7.94
N ILE A 64 5.96 -5.26 7.67
CA ILE A 64 4.98 -4.96 8.73
C ILE A 64 4.93 -6.09 9.77
N SER A 65 5.03 -7.35 9.34
CA SER A 65 5.04 -8.51 10.25
C SER A 65 6.30 -8.65 11.10
N LYS A 66 7.39 -7.96 10.72
CA LYS A 66 8.71 -8.02 11.37
C LYS A 66 8.93 -6.91 12.39
N LEU A 67 7.99 -5.96 12.49
CA LEU A 67 8.06 -4.85 13.43
C LEU A 67 8.09 -5.33 14.88
N LYS A 68 8.82 -4.59 15.72
CA LYS A 68 9.08 -4.88 17.13
C LYS A 68 8.56 -3.75 18.02
N ASP A 69 8.49 -4.03 19.32
CA ASP A 69 8.22 -2.99 20.31
C ASP A 69 9.35 -1.94 20.28
N GLY A 70 8.96 -0.66 20.27
CA GLY A 70 9.87 0.48 20.17
C GLY A 70 10.18 0.93 18.75
N ASP A 71 9.82 0.16 17.71
CA ASP A 71 10.13 0.54 16.32
C ASP A 71 9.45 1.85 15.91
N ASN A 72 10.21 2.69 15.21
CA ASN A 72 9.74 3.96 14.66
C ASN A 72 9.21 3.77 13.24
N VAL A 73 7.98 4.24 12.99
CA VAL A 73 7.34 4.24 11.68
C VAL A 73 7.18 5.67 11.20
N LEU A 74 7.74 5.98 10.03
CA LEU A 74 7.57 7.29 9.38
C LEU A 74 6.33 7.25 8.49
N VAL A 75 5.39 8.16 8.70
CA VAL A 75 4.20 8.32 7.86
C VAL A 75 4.32 9.61 7.05
N LEU A 76 4.28 9.46 5.73
CA LEU A 76 4.50 10.55 4.78
C LEU A 76 3.22 10.89 4.03
N GLU A 77 2.78 12.15 4.15
CA GLU A 77 1.68 12.72 3.40
C GLU A 77 2.20 13.73 2.39
N SER A 78 1.87 13.56 1.11
CA SER A 78 2.41 14.42 0.04
C SER A 78 1.66 15.74 -0.14
N CYS A 79 0.62 15.99 0.65
CA CYS A 79 -0.13 17.24 0.66
C CYS A 79 -0.21 17.82 2.07
N THR A 80 -0.51 19.11 2.17
CA THR A 80 -0.66 19.85 3.44
C THR A 80 -2.12 20.06 3.84
N HIS A 81 -3.07 19.75 2.95
CA HIS A 81 -4.49 19.85 3.28
C HIS A 81 -4.91 18.60 4.05
N GLN A 82 -5.18 18.76 5.35
CA GLN A 82 -5.87 17.75 6.13
C GLN A 82 -7.37 17.88 5.85
N THR A 83 -7.93 16.92 5.12
CA THR A 83 -9.38 16.82 4.92
C THR A 83 -9.94 15.76 5.85
N SER A 84 -10.46 16.23 7.00
CA SER A 84 -11.39 15.55 7.93
C SER A 84 -10.83 14.72 9.11
N CYS A 85 -11.70 14.57 10.14
CA CYS A 85 -11.50 13.84 11.40
C CYS A 85 -11.31 12.31 11.25
N GLU A 86 -11.42 11.76 10.04
CA GLU A 86 -11.18 10.33 9.74
C GLU A 86 -9.85 10.13 9.01
N ASP A 87 -8.79 10.74 9.53
CA ASP A 87 -7.46 10.76 8.92
C ASP A 87 -6.89 9.32 8.78
N ILE A 88 -6.93 8.79 7.55
CA ILE A 88 -6.42 7.45 7.23
C ILE A 88 -4.95 7.35 7.65
N GLY A 89 -4.17 8.39 7.38
CA GLY A 89 -2.73 8.41 7.61
C GLY A 89 -2.37 8.51 9.07
N ARG A 90 -3.02 9.42 9.81
CA ARG A 90 -2.64 9.73 11.20
C ARG A 90 -3.41 8.96 12.25
N VAL A 91 -4.55 8.35 11.91
CA VAL A 91 -5.39 7.60 12.86
C VAL A 91 -5.53 6.14 12.44
N LYS A 92 -6.05 5.87 11.24
CA LYS A 92 -6.42 4.50 10.84
C LYS A 92 -5.20 3.60 10.68
N ILE A 93 -4.18 4.05 9.93
CA ILE A 93 -2.95 3.29 9.68
C ILE A 93 -2.21 2.96 10.99
N PRO A 94 -1.90 3.93 11.89
CA PRO A 94 -1.26 3.65 13.16
C PRO A 94 -2.05 2.66 14.04
N LYS A 95 -3.37 2.83 14.12
CA LYS A 95 -4.25 1.93 14.89
C LYS A 95 -4.21 0.51 14.33
N LEU A 96 -4.31 0.35 13.01
CA LEU A 96 -4.27 -0.96 12.37
C LEU A 96 -2.89 -1.62 12.51
N LEU A 97 -1.78 -0.88 12.36
CA LEU A 97 -0.43 -1.42 12.53
C LEU A 97 -0.23 -1.95 13.95
N ARG A 98 -0.61 -1.18 14.98
CA ARG A 98 -0.56 -1.65 16.38
C ARG A 98 -1.43 -2.88 16.59
N LYS A 99 -2.66 -2.89 16.06
CA LYS A 99 -3.60 -4.01 16.19
C LYS A 99 -3.06 -5.27 15.52
N PHE A 100 -2.56 -5.15 14.29
CA PHE A 100 -2.07 -6.26 13.49
C PHE A 100 -0.79 -6.88 14.09
N THR A 101 0.16 -6.04 14.50
CA THR A 101 1.46 -6.50 15.01
C THR A 101 1.42 -6.88 16.49
N GLY A 102 0.48 -6.34 17.26
CA GLY A 102 0.48 -6.41 18.72
C GLY A 102 1.61 -5.64 19.39
N LYS A 103 2.28 -4.71 18.68
CA LYS A 103 3.48 -4.00 19.15
C LYS A 103 3.22 -2.55 19.56
N LYS A 104 4.06 -2.06 20.48
CA LYS A 104 4.17 -0.66 20.88
C LYS A 104 5.10 0.08 19.92
N LEU A 105 4.53 0.53 18.79
CA LEU A 105 5.25 1.32 17.78
C LEU A 105 5.28 2.82 18.12
N SER A 106 6.21 3.56 17.54
CA SER A 106 6.26 5.02 17.55
C SER A 106 6.02 5.56 16.15
N PHE A 107 5.39 6.74 16.02
CA PHE A 107 5.01 7.29 14.71
C PHE A 107 5.49 8.73 14.55
N THR A 108 6.16 9.01 13.44
CA THR A 108 6.50 10.37 13.00
C THR A 108 5.66 10.70 11.77
N PHE A 109 5.07 11.89 11.73
CA PHE A 109 4.21 12.33 10.62
C PHE A 109 4.83 13.53 9.91
N VAL A 110 4.96 13.46 8.58
CA VAL A 110 5.42 14.57 7.75
C VAL A 110 4.43 14.81 6.63
N SER A 111 3.96 16.05 6.51
CA SER A 111 3.03 16.47 5.47
C SER A 111 3.68 17.46 4.49
N GLY A 112 3.22 17.45 3.24
CA GLY A 112 3.78 18.27 2.17
C GLY A 112 5.07 17.72 1.57
N LEU A 113 5.57 18.41 0.54
CA LEU A 113 6.76 18.03 -0.25
C LEU A 113 8.08 18.62 0.30
N SER A 114 8.09 19.14 1.52
CA SER A 114 9.33 19.60 2.18
C SER A 114 10.38 18.50 2.27
N GLU A 115 11.65 18.90 2.39
CA GLU A 115 12.79 17.98 2.52
C GLU A 115 12.55 16.98 3.66
N ILE A 116 12.88 15.71 3.38
CA ILE A 116 12.56 14.59 4.26
C ILE A 116 13.86 13.94 4.68
N ASP A 117 14.39 14.46 5.78
CA ASP A 117 15.24 13.67 6.67
C ASP A 117 14.92 14.07 8.11
N PRO A 118 13.64 13.99 8.55
CA PRO A 118 13.35 14.22 9.95
C PRO A 118 14.11 13.14 10.73
N PRO A 119 15.00 13.53 11.66
CA PRO A 119 15.64 12.54 12.50
C PRO A 119 14.53 11.73 13.20
N PRO A 120 14.71 10.42 13.37
CA PRO A 120 13.81 9.66 14.21
C PRO A 120 13.78 10.26 15.64
N PRO A 121 12.76 9.92 16.44
CA PRO A 121 12.50 10.59 17.71
C PRO A 121 13.70 10.69 18.66
N LEU A 122 14.63 9.72 18.61
CA LEU A 122 15.88 9.75 19.37
C LEU A 122 17.12 9.72 18.46
N PRO A 123 18.22 10.41 18.84
CA PRO A 123 19.49 10.36 18.12
C PRO A 123 20.04 8.93 18.01
N GLY A 124 20.41 8.52 16.79
CA GLY A 124 20.99 7.19 16.51
C GLY A 124 19.96 6.09 16.21
N GLU A 125 18.67 6.39 16.28
CA GLU A 125 17.63 5.47 15.81
C GLU A 125 17.48 5.51 14.28
N ALA A 126 16.76 4.52 13.73
CA ALA A 126 16.36 4.48 12.33
C ALA A 126 14.86 4.20 12.25
N TYR A 127 14.24 4.59 11.13
CA TYR A 127 12.88 4.14 10.84
C TYR A 127 12.90 2.67 10.45
N ALA A 128 12.04 1.87 11.06
CA ALA A 128 11.88 0.46 10.73
C ALA A 128 10.95 0.25 9.52
N LEU A 129 10.10 1.24 9.23
CA LEU A 129 9.18 1.24 8.10
C LEU A 129 8.80 2.68 7.73
N VAL A 130 8.70 2.96 6.43
CA VAL A 130 8.09 4.19 5.90
C VAL A 130 6.76 3.86 5.24
N VAL A 131 5.72 4.61 5.57
CA VAL A 131 4.37 4.47 5.02
C VAL A 131 3.98 5.75 4.28
N GLN A 132 3.97 5.67 2.96
CA GLN A 132 3.64 6.77 2.07
C GLN A 132 2.12 6.81 1.75
N CYS A 133 1.52 7.99 1.75
CA CYS A 133 0.14 8.16 1.28
C CYS A 133 0.04 7.87 -0.23
N GLY A 134 -1.17 7.84 -0.78
CA GLY A 134 -1.39 7.58 -2.21
C GLY A 134 -0.72 8.59 -3.16
N GLY A 135 -0.37 9.79 -2.68
CA GLY A 135 0.29 10.81 -3.52
C GLY A 135 -0.65 11.44 -4.57
N CYS A 136 -1.94 11.56 -4.26
CA CYS A 136 -2.98 11.98 -5.22
C CYS A 136 -2.68 13.34 -5.88
N MET A 137 -2.12 14.28 -5.12
CA MET A 137 -1.81 15.64 -5.60
C MET A 137 -0.39 15.81 -6.15
N VAL A 138 0.40 14.73 -6.28
CA VAL A 138 1.81 14.83 -6.70
C VAL A 138 2.10 13.95 -7.91
N THR A 139 3.19 14.27 -8.61
CA THR A 139 3.64 13.50 -9.78
C THR A 139 4.34 12.20 -9.36
N ARG A 140 4.41 11.24 -10.29
CA ARG A 140 5.18 9.99 -10.10
C ARG A 140 6.64 10.27 -9.76
N LYS A 141 7.28 11.20 -10.47
CA LYS A 141 8.68 11.60 -10.23
C LYS A 141 8.88 12.15 -8.82
N GLN A 142 7.98 13.03 -8.35
CA GLN A 142 8.04 13.54 -6.98
C GLN A 142 7.89 12.42 -5.96
N LEU A 143 6.92 11.52 -6.15
CA LEU A 143 6.67 10.43 -5.21
C LEU A 143 7.82 9.42 -5.13
N ILE A 144 8.41 9.04 -6.27
CA ILE A 144 9.58 8.15 -6.33
C ILE A 144 10.80 8.81 -5.69
N ASN A 145 11.12 10.05 -6.06
CA ASN A 145 12.26 10.77 -5.47
C ASN A 145 12.11 10.93 -3.96
N ARG A 146 10.87 11.05 -3.48
CA ARG A 146 10.55 11.12 -2.06
C ARG A 146 10.93 9.85 -1.30
N MET A 147 10.78 8.67 -1.91
CA MET A 147 11.08 7.39 -1.28
C MET A 147 12.56 7.01 -1.41
N LYS A 148 13.25 7.57 -2.41
CA LYS A 148 14.62 7.22 -2.76
C LYS A 148 15.61 7.28 -1.58
N SER A 149 15.51 8.31 -0.74
CA SER A 149 16.38 8.47 0.45
C SER A 149 16.23 7.36 1.49
N PHE A 150 15.11 6.63 1.48
CA PHE A 150 14.84 5.50 2.38
C PHE A 150 15.22 4.18 1.72
N THR A 151 14.83 4.00 0.45
CA THR A 151 15.14 2.76 -0.27
C THR A 151 16.65 2.60 -0.51
N GLU A 152 17.40 3.68 -0.74
CA GLU A 152 18.87 3.65 -0.83
C GLU A 152 19.57 3.33 0.50
N LYS A 153 18.87 3.47 1.64
CA LYS A 153 19.35 3.10 2.98
C LYS A 153 18.78 1.75 3.45
N ASP A 154 18.21 0.96 2.53
CA ASP A 154 17.54 -0.32 2.80
C ASP A 154 16.41 -0.24 3.83
N ILE A 155 15.79 0.93 4.01
CA ILE A 155 14.64 1.10 4.89
C ILE A 155 13.39 0.63 4.14
N PRO A 156 12.62 -0.35 4.67
CA PRO A 156 11.41 -0.83 4.03
C PRO A 156 10.39 0.28 3.81
N VAL A 157 9.82 0.33 2.61
CA VAL A 157 8.77 1.30 2.26
C VAL A 157 7.49 0.59 1.86
N THR A 158 6.34 1.18 2.20
CA THR A 158 5.02 0.75 1.75
C THR A 158 4.15 1.98 1.49
N ASN A 159 2.92 1.77 1.03
CA ASN A 159 1.92 2.82 0.94
C ASN A 159 0.62 2.44 1.66
N TYR A 160 -0.32 3.38 1.80
CA TYR A 160 -1.59 3.12 2.49
C TYR A 160 -2.37 1.94 1.89
N GLY A 161 -2.45 1.85 0.55
CA GLY A 161 -3.19 0.78 -0.11
C GLY A 161 -2.58 -0.60 0.17
N MET A 162 -1.26 -0.72 0.03
CA MET A 162 -0.51 -1.96 0.24
C MET A 162 -0.54 -2.38 1.71
N ALA A 163 -0.31 -1.44 2.64
CA ALA A 163 -0.37 -1.70 4.08
C ALA A 163 -1.77 -2.13 4.52
N LEU A 164 -2.84 -1.47 4.03
CA LEU A 164 -4.21 -1.89 4.31
C LEU A 164 -4.50 -3.28 3.76
N ALA A 165 -4.05 -3.60 2.54
CA ALA A 165 -4.24 -4.92 1.97
C ALA A 165 -3.53 -6.01 2.80
N TYR A 166 -2.32 -5.72 3.28
CA TYR A 166 -1.53 -6.66 4.08
C TYR A 166 -2.17 -6.92 5.44
N MET A 167 -2.52 -5.87 6.16
CA MET A 167 -3.13 -5.99 7.48
C MET A 167 -4.53 -6.62 7.48
N ASN A 168 -5.21 -6.63 6.32
CA ASN A 168 -6.49 -7.31 6.13
C ASN A 168 -6.35 -8.71 5.49
N GLY A 169 -5.13 -9.22 5.29
CA GLY A 169 -4.90 -10.60 4.81
C GLY A 169 -5.17 -10.85 3.31
N ILE A 170 -5.32 -9.79 2.52
CA ILE A 170 -5.68 -9.86 1.09
C ILE A 170 -4.53 -9.50 0.15
N PHE A 171 -3.41 -9.02 0.70
CA PHE A 171 -2.27 -8.50 -0.07
C PHE A 171 -1.81 -9.46 -1.16
N GLU A 172 -1.53 -10.72 -0.83
CA GLU A 172 -1.03 -11.71 -1.79
C GLU A 172 -1.97 -11.89 -2.98
N ARG A 173 -3.28 -12.00 -2.72
CA ARG A 173 -4.27 -12.12 -3.79
C ARG A 173 -4.37 -10.82 -4.61
N ALA A 174 -4.32 -9.68 -3.92
CA ALA A 174 -4.49 -8.36 -4.50
C ALA A 174 -3.32 -7.91 -5.39
N THR A 175 -2.14 -8.50 -5.17
CA THR A 175 -0.91 -8.20 -5.91
C THR A 175 -0.49 -9.31 -6.87
N ARG A 176 -1.02 -10.54 -6.72
CA ARG A 176 -0.67 -11.75 -7.52
C ARG A 176 -0.54 -11.47 -9.02
N MET A 177 -1.49 -10.73 -9.58
CA MET A 177 -1.53 -10.45 -11.03
C MET A 177 -0.39 -9.56 -11.55
N PHE A 178 0.37 -8.92 -10.66
CA PHE A 178 1.48 -8.03 -11.02
C PHE A 178 2.85 -8.69 -10.88
N ASN A 179 2.93 -9.85 -10.20
CA ASN A 179 4.20 -10.53 -9.89
C ASN A 179 4.77 -11.35 -11.08
N ASN A 180 4.09 -11.40 -12.23
CA ASN A 180 4.43 -12.30 -13.35
C ASN A 180 5.22 -11.64 -14.50
N HIS A 181 5.89 -10.51 -14.29
CA HIS A 181 6.55 -9.78 -15.38
C HIS A 181 8.03 -10.13 -15.63
N GLU A 182 8.57 -11.22 -15.09
CA GLU A 182 9.95 -11.65 -15.41
C GLU A 182 10.08 -12.55 -16.66
N SER A 183 9.00 -13.03 -17.28
CA SER A 183 9.11 -14.00 -18.40
C SER A 183 8.98 -13.43 -19.82
N ASP A 184 8.56 -12.18 -20.01
CA ASP A 184 8.18 -11.69 -21.36
C ASP A 184 9.21 -10.73 -22.01
N THR A 185 10.35 -10.46 -21.36
CA THR A 185 11.35 -9.50 -21.87
C THR A 185 12.53 -10.12 -22.64
N HIS A 186 12.56 -11.44 -22.85
CA HIS A 186 13.67 -12.11 -23.55
C HIS A 186 13.35 -12.66 -24.96
N ALA A 187 12.19 -12.33 -25.53
CA ALA A 187 11.82 -12.83 -26.85
C ALA A 187 11.72 -11.76 -27.95
N ILE A 188 12.56 -10.72 -27.94
CA ILE A 188 12.72 -9.85 -29.14
C ILE A 188 14.17 -9.38 -29.29
N HIS A 189 15.08 -10.28 -29.71
CA HIS A 189 16.14 -9.91 -30.64
C HIS A 189 16.73 -11.14 -31.33
N THR A 190 17.15 -10.92 -32.59
CA THR A 190 17.85 -11.82 -33.54
C THR A 190 16.91 -12.59 -34.48
N PRO A 191 17.18 -12.63 -35.81
CA PRO A 191 18.42 -12.28 -36.50
C PRO A 191 18.56 -10.82 -36.94
#